data_AF-A0A453ACM4-F1
#
_entry.id   AF-A0A453ACM4-F1
#
_cell.length_a   1.000
_cell.length_b   1.000
_cell.length_c   1.000
_cell.angle_alpha   90.00
_cell.angle_beta   90.00
_cell.angle_gamma   90.00
#
_symmetry.space_group_name_H-M   'P 1'
#
loop_
_entity.id
_entity.type
_entity.pdbx_description
1 polymer ?
#
loop_
_entity_poly.entity_id
_entity_poly.type
_entity_poly.pdbx_seq_one_letter_code
_entity_poly.pdbx_strand_id
1 'polypeptide(L)' 'MSAPNLETVRIRGCWGLRCLPAVSGSTTNRPKVDCEKDWWDNLEWEGLGAKHDPSLYEPSHSRYYKKAHLPRVTVLR' A
#
# COMPACT_ATOMS: atom_id res chain seq x y z
N MET A 1 -15.58 4.15 -1.22
CA MET A 1 -14.93 5.41 -1.67
C MET A 1 -14.32 5.15 -3.05
N SER A 2 -14.53 6.01 -4.05
CA SER A 2 -14.07 5.79 -5.43
C SER A 2 -13.14 6.91 -5.89
N ALA A 3 -12.02 6.55 -6.51
CA ALA A 3 -11.01 7.47 -7.05
C ALA A 3 -10.66 7.04 -8.48
N PRO A 4 -11.45 7.44 -9.49
CA PRO A 4 -11.32 6.92 -10.85
C PRO A 4 -10.06 7.41 -11.60
N ASN A 5 -9.51 8.58 -11.26
CA ASN A 5 -8.33 9.18 -11.91
C ASN A 5 -7.10 9.16 -11.00
N LEU A 6 -6.96 8.12 -10.18
CA LEU A 6 -5.86 8.02 -9.22
C LEU A 6 -4.57 7.58 -9.92
N GLU A 7 -3.53 8.42 -9.86
CA GLU A 7 -2.23 8.12 -10.50
C GLU A 7 -1.20 7.58 -9.50
N THR A 8 -1.08 8.23 -8.33
CA THR A 8 -0.10 7.85 -7.31
C THR A 8 -0.70 7.96 -5.91
N VAL A 9 -0.50 6.92 -5.10
CA VAL A 9 -0.84 6.87 -3.68
C VAL A 9 0.46 6.69 -2.90
N ARG A 10 0.67 7.51 -1.88
CA ARG A 10 1.81 7.35 -0.97
C ARG A 10 1.26 7.16 0.44
N ILE A 11 1.49 5.99 1.01
CA ILE A 11 1.10 5.65 2.36
C ILE A 11 2.40 5.53 3.17
N ARG A 12 2.47 6.23 4.31
CA ARG A 12 3.60 6.14 5.23
C ARG A 12 3.09 6.27 6.66
N GLY A 13 3.30 5.25 7.49
CA GLY A 13 2.91 5.29 8.91
C GLY A 13 1.40 5.19 9.19
N CYS A 14 0.57 4.90 8.17
CA CYS A 14 -0.88 4.75 8.31
C CYS A 14 -1.29 3.29 8.53
N TRP A 15 -0.93 2.73 9.69
CA TRP A 15 -1.18 1.31 10.01
C TRP A 15 -2.67 0.96 10.23
N GLY A 16 -3.51 1.94 10.53
CA GLY A 16 -4.96 1.74 10.71
C GLY A 16 -5.74 1.70 9.40
N LEU A 17 -5.11 1.99 8.25
CA LEU A 17 -5.78 2.02 6.95
C LEU A 17 -5.84 0.60 6.38
N ARG A 18 -7.04 0.02 6.32
CA ARG A 18 -7.24 -1.37 5.90
C ARG A 18 -7.75 -1.53 4.48
N CYS A 19 -8.27 -0.47 3.87
CA CYS A 19 -8.89 -0.53 2.55
C CYS A 19 -8.40 0.62 1.67
N LEU A 20 -8.04 0.32 0.42
CA LEU A 20 -7.76 1.32 -0.61
C LEU A 20 -9.05 1.70 -1.35
N PRO A 21 -9.13 2.92 -1.93
CA PRO A 21 -10.30 3.33 -2.71
C PRO A 21 -10.53 2.40 -3.91
N ALA A 22 -11.75 2.36 -4.43
CA ALA A 22 -12.02 1.67 -5.69
C ALA A 22 -11.43 2.52 -6.83
N VAL A 23 -10.61 1.92 -7.68
CA VAL A 23 -10.08 2.57 -8.89
C VAL A 23 -10.81 2.05 -10.11
N SER A 24 -11.15 2.97 -11.02
CA SER A 24 -11.73 2.59 -12.31
C SER A 24 -10.60 2.28 -13.29
N GLY A 25 -9.84 1.22 -13.02
CA GLY A 25 -8.62 0.92 -13.76
C GLY A 25 -8.90 0.25 -15.10
N SER A 26 -8.66 0.95 -16.20
CA SER A 26 -8.23 0.28 -17.42
C SER A 26 -6.87 -0.38 -17.14
N THR A 27 -6.65 -1.57 -17.69
CA THR A 27 -5.44 -2.38 -17.44
C THR A 27 -4.13 -1.65 -17.78
N THR A 28 -4.20 -0.58 -18.56
CA THR A 28 -3.08 0.21 -19.08
C THR A 28 -2.50 1.24 -18.11
N ASN A 29 -3.28 1.83 -17.20
CA ASN A 29 -2.80 2.88 -16.30
C ASN A 29 -3.14 2.52 -14.84
N ARG A 30 -2.34 1.64 -14.25
CA ARG A 30 -2.50 1.25 -12.85
C ARG A 30 -1.90 2.30 -11.92
N PRO A 31 -2.61 2.74 -10.87
CA PRO A 31 -2.05 3.63 -9.87
C PRO A 31 -0.85 3.02 -9.18
N LYS A 32 0.20 3.83 -9.02
CA LYS A 32 1.39 3.45 -8.26
C LYS A 32 1.16 3.68 -6.78
N VAL A 33 1.40 2.66 -5.95
CA VAL A 33 1.20 2.75 -4.50
C VAL A 33 2.54 2.60 -3.79
N ASP A 34 3.15 3.72 -3.38
CA ASP A 34 4.35 3.73 -2.53
C ASP A 34 3.93 3.41 -1.10
N CYS A 35 4.20 2.18 -0.64
CA CYS A 35 3.72 1.68 0.64
C CYS A 35 4.65 0.66 1.31
N GLU A 36 4.56 0.55 2.63
CA GLU A 36 5.19 -0.53 3.40
C GLU A 36 4.62 -1.90 2.98
N LYS A 37 5.50 -2.91 2.81
CA LYS A 37 5.07 -4.25 2.40
C LYS A 37 4.17 -4.91 3.45
N ASP A 38 4.54 -4.80 4.73
CA ASP A 38 3.73 -5.38 5.82
C ASP A 38 2.33 -4.76 5.83
N TRP A 39 2.22 -3.46 5.60
CA TRP A 39 0.93 -2.79 5.48
C TRP A 39 0.13 -3.29 4.28
N TRP A 40 0.78 -3.41 3.11
CA TRP A 40 0.14 -3.93 1.89
C TRP A 40 -0.39 -5.36 2.07
N ASP A 41 0.39 -6.22 2.74
CA ASP A 41 0.03 -7.60 3.04
C ASP A 41 -1.12 -7.69 4.07
N ASN A 42 -1.33 -6.66 4.89
CA ASN A 42 -2.42 -6.57 5.88
C ASN A 42 -3.68 -5.84 5.37
N LEU A 43 -3.73 -5.44 4.10
CA LEU A 43 -4.92 -4.83 3.52
C LEU A 43 -6.06 -5.84 3.37
N GLU A 44 -7.27 -5.40 3.72
CA GLU A 44 -8.51 -6.12 3.49
C GLU A 44 -9.01 -5.80 2.07
N TRP A 45 -9.06 -6.83 1.21
CA TRP A 45 -9.51 -6.72 -0.17
C TRP A 45 -10.90 -7.35 -0.29
N GLU A 46 -11.93 -6.53 -0.55
CA GLU A 46 -13.31 -7.03 -0.76
C GLU A 46 -13.52 -7.70 -2.13
N GLY A 47 -12.49 -7.74 -2.99
CA GLY A 47 -12.46 -8.51 -4.23
C GLY A 47 -13.02 -7.79 -5.47
N LEU A 48 -13.06 -8.53 -6.58
CA LEU A 48 -13.32 -7.99 -7.93
C LEU A 48 -14.70 -7.31 -8.08
N GLY A 49 -15.70 -7.78 -7.34
CA GLY A 49 -17.07 -7.27 -7.38
C GLY A 49 -17.18 -5.80 -6.95
N ALA A 50 -16.22 -5.30 -6.17
CA ALA A 50 -16.19 -3.93 -5.67
C ALA A 50 -15.04 -3.10 -6.26
N LYS A 51 -14.32 -3.61 -7.28
CA LYS A 51 -13.09 -3.00 -7.84
C LYS A 51 -12.02 -2.76 -6.76
N HIS A 52 -12.01 -3.61 -5.73
CA HIS A 52 -11.04 -3.62 -4.64
C HIS A 52 -10.17 -4.88 -4.76
N ASP A 53 -9.40 -4.95 -5.85
CA ASP A 53 -8.48 -6.04 -6.12
C ASP A 53 -7.02 -5.53 -6.15
N PRO A 54 -6.05 -6.25 -5.57
CA PRO A 54 -4.64 -5.85 -5.60
C PRO A 54 -4.09 -5.71 -7.01
N SER A 55 -4.61 -6.47 -7.99
CA SER A 55 -4.16 -6.47 -9.39
C SER A 55 -4.46 -5.17 -10.12
N LEU A 56 -5.35 -4.33 -9.57
CA LEU A 56 -5.65 -3.00 -10.11
C LEU A 56 -4.57 -1.96 -9.77
N TYR A 57 -3.62 -2.33 -8.90
CA TYR A 57 -2.60 -1.44 -8.38
C TYR A 57 -1.19 -1.94 -8.70
N GLU A 58 -0.25 -1.01 -8.78
CA GLU A 58 1.18 -1.31 -8.86
C GLU A 58 1.86 -0.91 -7.54
N PRO A 59 1.99 -1.84 -6.57
CA PRO A 59 2.65 -1.54 -5.32
C PRO A 59 4.15 -1.33 -5.54
N SER A 60 4.67 -0.24 -5.00
CA SER A 60 6.09 0.05 -4.90
C SER A 60 6.49 -0.01 -3.43
N HIS A 61 7.23 -1.06 -3.05
CA HIS A 61 7.64 -1.24 -1.67
C HIS A 61 8.94 -0.49 -1.39
N SER A 62 8.84 0.54 -0.55
CA SER A 62 10.03 1.22 -0.05
C SER A 62 10.86 0.29 0.83
N ARG A 63 12.15 0.07 0.48
CA ARG A 63 13.09 -0.73 1.29
C ARG A 63 13.37 -0.13 2.66
N TYR A 64 12.92 1.11 2.92
CA TYR A 64 13.27 1.84 4.13
C TYR A 64 12.54 1.37 5.39
N TYR A 65 11.36 0.74 5.29
CA TYR A 65 10.58 0.42 6.51
C TYR A 65 11.24 -0.70 7.35
N LYS A 66 11.91 -1.69 6.72
CA LYS A 66 12.59 -2.78 7.46
C LYS A 66 13.79 -2.31 8.28
N LYS A 67 14.31 -1.10 8.05
CA LYS A 67 15.38 -0.53 8.90
C LYS A 67 14.90 -0.18 10.31
N ALA A 68 13.58 -0.08 10.54
CA ALA A 68 13.02 0.16 11.86
C ALA A 68 13.00 -1.10 12.76
N HIS A 69 13.03 -2.30 12.17
CA HIS A 69 13.09 -3.58 12.91
C HIS A 69 14.51 -4.04 13.24
N LEU A 70 15.54 -3.31 12.81
CA LEU A 70 16.87 -3.53 13.37
C LEU A 70 16.79 -3.08 14.84
N PRO A 71 17.09 -3.94 15.82
CA PRO A 71 17.22 -3.48 17.19
C PRO A 71 18.21 -2.32 17.15
N ARG A 72 17.75 -1.13 17.59
CA ARG A 72 18.65 -0.06 17.99
C ARG A 72 19.45 -0.64 19.14
N VAL A 73 20.58 -1.27 18.84
CA VAL A 73 21.50 -1.79 19.86
C VAL A 73 21.95 -0.56 20.64
N THR A 74 21.31 -0.31 21.78
CA THR A 74 21.84 0.58 22.78
C THR A 74 23.00 -0.16 23.40
N VAL A 75 24.22 0.11 22.92
CA VAL A 75 25.43 -0.27 23.64
C VAL A 75 25.44 0.58 24.90
N LEU A 76 24.96 0.02 26.02
CA LEU A 76 25.30 0.54 27.34
C LEU A 76 26.75 0.13 27.60
N ARG A 77 27.61 1.14 27.65
CA ARG A 77 29.01 1.03 28.09
C ARG A 77 29.08 1.03 29.60
#